data_AF-A0A8C9FHT6-F1
#
_entry.id   AF-A0A8C9FHT6-F1
#
_cell.length_a   1.000
_cell.length_b   1.000
_cell.length_c   1.000
_cell.angle_alpha   90.00
_cell.angle_beta   90.00
_cell.angle_gamma   90.00
#
_symmetry.space_group_name_H-M   'P 1'
#
loop_
_entity.id
_entity.type
_entity.pdbx_description
1 polymer ?
#
loop_
_entity_poly.entity_id
_entity_poly.type
_entity_poly.pdbx_seq_one_letter_code
_entity_poly.pdbx_strand_id
1 'polypeptide(L)'
;MNMESPCCEQRAVKVSLAEILRCFEHPISEEQAWAICFQCCCRMKELAQGLNPSLHSVFIKGPGSIFIRADGTVSFRVYHKSGKSLSSCGCQRLFL
;
A
#
# COMPACT_ATOMS: atom_id res chain seq x y z
N MET A 1 20.34 20.73 -9.50
CA MET A 1 20.30 19.84 -8.31
C MET A 1 19.25 18.79 -8.60
N ASN A 2 19.67 17.63 -9.12
CA ASN A 2 18.76 16.53 -9.44
C ASN A 2 18.30 15.90 -8.13
N MET A 3 17.05 16.16 -7.75
CA MET A 3 16.36 15.38 -6.72
C MET A 3 15.88 14.08 -7.36
N GLU A 4 16.84 13.18 -7.60
CA GLU A 4 16.52 11.77 -7.74
C GLU A 4 16.07 11.35 -6.34
N SER A 5 14.75 11.39 -6.08
CA SER A 5 14.20 10.76 -4.89
C SER A 5 14.63 9.30 -4.96
N PRO A 6 15.40 8.78 -4.00
CA PRO A 6 15.76 7.39 -4.03
C PRO A 6 14.44 6.63 -3.86
N CYS A 7 13.92 6.13 -4.99
CA CYS A 7 12.94 5.07 -4.95
C CYS A 7 13.53 4.05 -3.99
N CYS A 8 12.88 3.85 -2.84
CA CYS A 8 13.38 2.99 -1.79
C CYS A 8 13.51 1.56 -2.34
N GLU A 9 14.64 1.28 -2.97
CA GLU A 9 14.96 0.00 -3.56
C GLU A 9 15.16 -1.00 -2.43
N GLN A 10 14.16 -1.86 -2.29
CA GLN A 10 14.33 -3.32 -2.40
C GLN A 10 14.94 -4.10 -1.23
N ARG A 11 15.02 -3.56 -0.01
CA ARG A 11 15.27 -4.42 1.18
C ARG A 11 14.46 -4.14 2.44
N ALA A 12 13.48 -3.24 2.38
CA ALA A 12 12.57 -3.09 3.52
C ALA A 12 11.65 -4.32 3.59
N VAL A 13 11.90 -5.18 4.58
CA VAL A 13 11.01 -6.31 4.90
C VAL A 13 9.61 -5.76 5.07
N LYS A 14 8.67 -6.32 4.32
CA LYS A 14 7.25 -5.97 4.38
C LYS A 14 6.45 -7.24 4.61
N VAL A 15 5.44 -7.14 5.45
CA VAL A 15 4.53 -8.23 5.79
C VAL A 15 3.16 -7.90 5.23
N SER A 16 2.43 -8.91 4.73
CA SER A 16 1.07 -8.67 4.28
C SER A 16 0.12 -8.47 5.46
N LEU A 17 -0.95 -7.71 5.25
CA LEU A 17 -2.00 -7.56 6.27
C LEU A 17 -2.65 -8.91 6.57
N ALA A 18 -2.74 -9.82 5.59
CA ALA A 18 -3.23 -11.18 5.82
C ALA A 18 -2.33 -11.98 6.79
N GLU A 19 -1.01 -11.83 6.69
CA GLU A 19 -0.08 -12.48 7.62
C GLU A 19 -0.18 -11.88 9.02
N ILE A 20 -0.27 -10.55 9.13
CA ILE A 20 -0.51 -9.86 10.41
C ILE A 20 -1.79 -10.39 11.05
N LEU A 21 -2.91 -10.35 10.32
CA LEU A 21 -4.20 -10.82 10.81
C LEU A 21 -4.19 -12.30 11.21
N ARG A 22 -3.38 -13.14 10.55
CA ARG A 22 -3.23 -14.56 10.89
C ARG A 22 -2.40 -14.76 12.16
N CYS A 23 -1.40 -13.90 12.41
CA CYS A 23 -0.53 -13.99 13.59
C CYS A 23 -1.16 -13.37 14.83
N PHE A 24 -2.14 -12.47 14.67
CA PHE A 24 -2.81 -11.84 15.79
C PHE A 24 -3.94 -12.75 16.30
N GLU A 25 -4.00 -12.94 17.61
CA GLU A 25 -5.09 -13.67 18.27
C GLU A 25 -6.38 -12.83 18.38
N HIS A 26 -6.32 -11.55 17.97
CA HIS A 26 -7.43 -10.61 17.96
C HIS A 26 -7.48 -9.81 16.65
N PRO A 27 -8.65 -9.25 16.25
CA PRO A 27 -8.73 -8.30 15.15
C PRO A 27 -7.83 -7.07 15.39
N ILE A 28 -7.40 -6.41 14.31
CA ILE A 28 -6.72 -5.11 14.42
C ILE A 28 -7.61 -4.08 15.13
N SER A 29 -7.00 -3.12 15.83
CA SER A 29 -7.74 -2.04 16.48
C SER A 29 -8.41 -1.12 15.45
N GLU A 30 -9.37 -0.33 15.90
CA GLU A 30 -10.02 0.67 15.05
C GLU A 30 -9.01 1.69 14.51
N GLU A 31 -8.08 2.17 15.35
CA GLU A 31 -7.03 3.10 14.96
C GLU A 31 -6.10 2.51 13.90
N GLN A 32 -5.76 1.23 14.01
CA GLN A 32 -4.95 0.52 13.02
C GLN A 32 -5.71 0.40 11.70
N ALA A 33 -7.00 0.06 11.73
CA ALA A 33 -7.84 0.00 10.55
C ALA A 33 -7.92 1.38 9.86
N TRP A 34 -8.13 2.45 10.62
CA TRP A 34 -8.12 3.82 10.11
C TRP A 34 -6.79 4.20 9.47
N ALA A 35 -5.66 3.91 10.12
CA ALA A 35 -4.33 4.22 9.59
C ALA A 35 -4.07 3.50 8.25
N ILE A 36 -4.42 2.22 8.15
CA ILE A 36 -4.28 1.43 6.92
C ILE A 36 -5.16 2.00 5.81
N CYS A 37 -6.43 2.30 6.11
CA CYS A 37 -7.38 2.87 5.15
C CYS A 37 -6.91 4.24 4.65
N PHE A 38 -6.49 5.13 5.54
CA PHE A 38 -6.00 6.45 5.19
C PHE A 38 -4.79 6.39 4.25
N GLN A 39 -3.78 5.59 4.61
CA GLN A 39 -2.59 5.38 3.79
C GLN A 39 -2.92 4.81 2.41
N CYS A 40 -3.84 3.83 2.34
CA CYS A 40 -4.28 3.27 1.06
C CYS A 40 -4.96 4.32 0.17
N CYS A 41 -5.85 5.13 0.74
CA CYS A 41 -6.56 6.18 0.02
C CYS A 41 -5.61 7.27 -0.53
N CYS A 42 -4.66 7.74 0.29
CA CYS A 42 -3.66 8.72 -0.15
C CYS A 42 -2.85 8.20 -1.34
N ARG A 43 -2.39 6.95 -1.26
CA ARG A 43 -1.66 6.30 -2.34
C ARG A 43 -2.51 6.10 -3.60
N MET A 44 -3.78 5.69 -3.46
CA MET A 44 -4.70 5.56 -4.60
C MET A 44 -4.94 6.90 -5.29
N LYS A 45 -5.06 7.99 -4.52
CA LYS A 45 -5.18 9.35 -5.04
C LYS A 45 -3.93 9.74 -5.84
N GLU A 46 -2.73 9.47 -5.34
CA GLU A 46 -1.48 9.73 -6.07
C GLU A 46 -1.39 8.93 -7.38
N LEU A 47 -1.78 7.65 -7.35
CA LEU A 47 -1.83 6.81 -8.55
C LEU A 47 -2.79 7.36 -9.61
N ALA A 48 -3.96 7.84 -9.18
CA ALA A 48 -4.97 8.44 -10.05
C ALA A 48 -4.54 9.80 -10.62
N GLN A 49 -3.74 10.57 -9.86
CA GLN A 49 -3.28 11.90 -10.27
C GLN A 49 -2.01 11.87 -11.13
N GLY A 50 -1.15 10.86 -10.97
CA GLY A 50 0.24 10.93 -11.44
C GLY A 50 0.69 9.97 -12.55
N LEU A 51 0.08 8.79 -12.76
CA LEU A 51 0.85 7.69 -13.40
C LEU A 51 0.22 6.91 -14.55
N ASN A 52 -1.11 6.84 -14.71
CA ASN A 52 -1.70 6.31 -15.95
C ASN A 52 -3.23 6.45 -15.91
N PRO A 53 -3.90 6.97 -16.94
CA PRO A 53 -5.36 6.85 -17.06
C PRO A 53 -5.84 5.39 -17.06
N SER A 54 -4.97 4.41 -17.32
CA SER A 54 -5.29 2.99 -17.13
C SER A 54 -5.51 2.56 -15.68
N LEU A 55 -5.28 3.44 -14.69
CA LEU A 55 -5.49 3.16 -13.27
C LEU A 55 -6.89 3.55 -12.77
N HIS A 56 -7.74 4.16 -13.61
CA HIS A 56 -9.10 4.54 -13.24
C HIS A 56 -10.03 3.35 -12.92
N SER A 57 -9.63 2.11 -13.19
CA SER A 57 -10.43 0.90 -12.91
C SER A 57 -9.66 -0.21 -12.20
N VAL A 58 -8.88 0.17 -11.18
CA VAL A 58 -8.15 -0.78 -10.37
C VAL A 58 -8.78 -1.03 -9.00
N PHE A 59 -8.56 -2.21 -8.44
CA PHE A 59 -9.02 -2.58 -7.11
C PHE A 59 -7.96 -3.37 -6.35
N ILE A 60 -8.08 -3.37 -5.03
CA ILE A 60 -7.26 -4.18 -4.12
C ILE A 60 -8.04 -5.48 -3.86
N LYS A 61 -7.43 -6.65 -4.11
CA LYS A 61 -8.12 -7.95 -3.99
C LYS A 61 -8.48 -8.35 -2.55
N GLY A 62 -7.80 -7.80 -1.55
CA GLY A 62 -7.98 -8.16 -0.14
C GLY A 62 -6.72 -7.97 0.69
N PRO A 63 -6.70 -8.44 1.96
CA PRO A 63 -5.62 -8.17 2.91
C PRO A 63 -4.27 -8.76 2.49
N GLY A 64 -4.25 -9.84 1.69
CA GLY A 64 -3.00 -10.39 1.13
C GLY A 64 -2.37 -9.51 0.05
N SER A 65 -3.07 -8.47 -0.41
CA SER A 65 -2.56 -7.48 -1.39
C SER A 65 -2.10 -6.18 -0.73
N ILE A 66 -2.26 -6.04 0.59
CA ILE A 66 -1.82 -4.88 1.38
C ILE A 66 -0.57 -5.29 2.16
N PHE A 67 0.47 -4.48 2.12
CA PHE A 67 1.76 -4.75 2.73
C PHE A 67 2.16 -3.59 3.64
N ILE A 68 2.53 -3.92 4.88
CA ILE A 68 2.99 -2.99 5.89
C ILE A 68 4.50 -3.19 6.06
N ARG A 69 5.24 -2.08 6.03
CA ARG A 69 6.69 -2.06 6.26
C ARG A 69 6.99 -1.75 7.72
N ALA A 70 8.21 -2.09 8.16
CA ALA A 70 8.68 -1.78 9.51
C ALA A 70 8.68 -0.28 9.85
N ASP A 71 8.72 0.61 8.84
CA ASP A 71 8.63 2.07 9.00
C ASP A 71 7.19 2.58 9.13
N GLY A 72 6.20 1.69 9.22
CA GLY A 72 4.77 2.02 9.35
C GLY A 72 4.09 2.39 8.03
N THR A 73 4.82 2.40 6.91
CA THR A 73 4.21 2.73 5.61
C THR A 73 3.44 1.55 5.01
N VAL A 74 2.42 1.87 4.22
CA VAL A 74 1.57 0.89 3.55
C VAL A 74 1.80 0.94 2.04
N SER A 75 1.92 -0.23 1.43
CA SER A 75 1.94 -0.42 -0.02
C SER A 75 0.95 -1.49 -0.42
N PHE A 76 0.47 -1.49 -1.66
CA PHE A 76 -0.48 -2.51 -2.10
C PHE A 76 -0.34 -2.86 -3.58
N ARG A 77 -0.77 -4.08 -3.91
CA ARG A 77 -0.95 -4.54 -5.28
C ARG A 77 -2.37 -4.21 -5.73
N VAL A 78 -2.47 -3.54 -6.86
CA VAL A 78 -3.73 -3.24 -7.52
C VAL A 78 -3.92 -4.14 -8.73
N TYR A 79 -5.17 -4.43 -9.06
CA TYR A 79 -5.53 -5.27 -10.19
C TYR A 79 -6.46 -4.49 -11.09
N HIS A 80 -6.18 -4.50 -12.38
CA HIS A 80 -7.12 -4.00 -13.37
C HIS A 80 -8.30 -4.97 -13.50
N LYS A 81 -9.49 -4.48 -13.86
CA LYS A 81 -10.62 -5.35 -14.21
C LYS A 81 -10.28 -6.40 -15.30
N SER A 82 -9.28 -6.13 -16.13
CA SER A 82 -8.77 -7.06 -17.16
C SER A 82 -7.76 -8.11 -16.67
N GLY A 83 -7.52 -8.21 -15.34
CA GLY A 83 -6.70 -9.25 -14.73
C GLY A 83 -5.20 -8.96 -14.61
N LYS A 84 -4.70 -7.85 -15.19
CA LYS A 84 -3.30 -7.43 -15.04
C LYS A 84 -3.06 -6.82 -13.65
N SER A 85 -2.01 -7.26 -12.96
CA SER A 85 -1.61 -6.71 -11.65
C SER A 85 -0.54 -5.64 -11.79
N LEU A 86 -0.69 -4.54 -11.06
CA LEU A 86 0.35 -3.51 -10.90
C LEU A 86 0.71 -3.38 -9.42
N SER A 87 2.01 -3.31 -9.11
CA SER A 87 2.47 -3.00 -7.77
C SER A 87 2.56 -1.49 -7.59
N SER A 88 1.85 -0.94 -6.61
CA SER A 88 2.08 0.45 -6.21
C SER A 88 3.24 0.50 -5.21
N CYS A 89 4.29 1.24 -5.56
CA CYS A 89 5.37 1.58 -4.64
C CYS A 89 5.34 3.07 -4.41
N GLY A 90 5.32 3.48 -3.15
CA GLY A 90 5.80 4.78 -2.72
C GLY A 90 5.47 5.03 -1.27
N CYS A 91 6.16 6.02 -0.73
CA CYS A 91 6.43 6.13 0.68
C CYS A 91 5.75 7.39 1.18
N GLN A 92 4.68 7.23 1.95
CA GLN A 92 4.18 8.30 2.80
C GLN A 92 4.27 7.80 4.24
N ARG A 93 5.25 8.33 4.96
CA ARG A 93 5.45 8.05 6.39
C ARG A 93 4.40 8.87 7.13
N LEU A 94 3.39 8.23 7.71
CA LEU A 94 2.63 8.88 8.77
C LEU A 94 3.30 8.51 10.09
N PHE A 95 3.61 9.55 10.86
CA PHE A 95 3.91 9.41 12.27
C PHE A 95 2.62 8.91 12.96
N LEU A 96 2.71 7.71 13.55
CA LEU A 96 1.93 7.37 14.74
C LEU A 96 2.68 7.92 15.95
#